data_AF-A0A7J9X156-F1
#
_entry.id   AF-A0A7J9X156-F1
#
_cell.length_a   1.000
_cell.length_b   1.000
_cell.length_c   1.000
_cell.angle_alpha   90.00
_cell.angle_beta   90.00
_cell.angle_gamma   90.00
#
_symmetry.space_group_name_H-M   'P 1'
#
loop_
_entity.id
_entity.type
_entity.pdbx_description
1 polymer ?
#
loop_
_entity_poly.entity_id
_entity_poly.type
_entity_poly.pdbx_seq_one_letter_code
_entity_poly.pdbx_strand_id
1 'polypeptide(L)' 'MKRLQISIEEDLDEALAMEAARRRVSKAALIRGYVRERLGGERAVDPLDECVGDIDDEAGDIDDVVYGT' A
#
# COMPACT_ATOMS: atom_id res chain seq x y z
N MET A 1 -10.30 -0.54 2.86
CA MET A 1 -9.72 -1.84 3.22
C MET A 1 -9.93 -2.79 2.05
N LYS A 2 -8.88 -3.49 1.56
CA LYS A 2 -9.00 -4.53 0.52
C LYS A 2 -8.77 -5.90 1.17
N ARG A 3 -9.52 -6.94 0.75
CA ARG A 3 -9.39 -8.31 1.27
C ARG A 3 -8.38 -9.08 0.43
N LEU A 4 -7.33 -9.61 1.08
CA LEU A 4 -6.32 -10.45 0.47
C LEU A 4 -6.47 -11.88 1.00
N GLN A 5 -6.47 -12.86 0.09
CA GLN A 5 -6.40 -14.29 0.42
C GLN A 5 -5.03 -14.80 0.00
N ILE A 6 -4.35 -15.50 0.90
CA ILE A 6 -3.05 -16.13 0.67
C ILE A 6 -3.10 -17.56 1.21
N SER A 7 -2.36 -18.46 0.56
CA SER A 7 -2.06 -19.79 1.10
C SER A 7 -0.68 -19.73 1.75
N ILE A 8 -0.54 -20.36 2.89
CA ILE A 8 0.74 -20.52 3.60
C ILE A 8 0.85 -21.96 4.09
N GLU A 9 2.07 -22.38 4.35
CA GLU A 9 2.39 -23.67 4.93
C GLU A 9 1.83 -23.78 6.35
N GLU A 10 1.47 -25.01 6.75
CA GLU A 10 0.80 -25.28 8.05
C GLU A 10 1.71 -24.94 9.23
N ASP A 11 3.00 -25.27 9.13
CA ASP A 11 4.02 -24.94 10.13
C ASP A 11 4.18 -23.43 10.32
N LEU A 12 4.03 -22.65 9.25
CA LEU A 12 4.05 -21.20 9.31
C LEU A 12 2.79 -20.64 9.99
N ASP A 13 1.60 -21.21 9.76
CA ASP A 13 0.38 -20.79 10.47
C ASP A 13 0.48 -21.09 11.98
N GLU A 14 1.06 -22.24 12.36
CA GLU A 14 1.31 -22.59 13.76
C GLU A 14 2.27 -21.59 14.42
N ALA A 15 3.39 -21.28 13.76
CA ALA A 15 4.34 -20.29 14.24
C ALA A 15 3.70 -18.91 14.43
N LEU A 16 2.87 -18.49 13.47
CA LEU A 16 2.10 -17.24 13.57
C LEU A 16 1.09 -17.27 14.73
N ALA A 17 0.42 -18.40 14.97
CA ALA A 17 -0.52 -18.54 16.08
C ALA A 17 0.17 -18.43 17.43
N MET A 18 1.32 -19.10 17.60
CA MET A 18 2.12 -19.03 18.82
C MET A 18 2.60 -17.61 19.11
N GLU A 19 3.10 -16.91 18.08
CA GLU A 19 3.62 -15.55 18.24
C GLU A 19 2.49 -14.53 18.48
N ALA A 20 1.35 -14.70 17.82
CA ALA A 20 0.16 -13.88 18.05
C ALA A 20 -0.34 -14.02 19.50
N ALA A 21 -0.37 -15.26 20.03
CA ALA A 21 -0.71 -15.52 21.43
C ALA A 21 0.30 -14.88 22.39
N ARG A 22 1.60 -15.03 22.11
CA ARG A 22 2.69 -14.43 22.90
C ARG A 22 2.56 -12.91 22.98
N ARG A 23 2.27 -12.25 21.86
CA ARG A 23 2.12 -10.79 21.77
C ARG A 23 0.72 -10.27 22.13
N ARG A 24 -0.23 -11.16 22.43
CA ARG A 24 -1.66 -10.84 22.68
C ARG A 24 -2.30 -10.01 21.56
N VAL A 25 -1.99 -10.33 20.32
CA VAL A 25 -2.60 -9.72 19.13
C VAL A 25 -3.23 -10.78 18.25
N SER A 26 -4.07 -10.38 17.29
CA SER A 26 -4.60 -11.33 16.31
C SER A 26 -3.53 -11.69 15.27
N LYS A 27 -3.63 -12.90 14.69
CA LYS A 27 -2.77 -13.33 13.57
C LYS A 27 -2.74 -12.29 12.44
N ALA A 28 -3.90 -11.74 12.08
CA ALA A 28 -4.01 -10.71 11.05
C ALA A 28 -3.30 -9.39 11.43
N ALA A 29 -3.32 -9.00 12.72
CA ALA A 29 -2.57 -7.83 13.18
C ALA A 29 -1.06 -8.06 13.11
N LEU A 30 -0.61 -9.26 13.48
CA LEU A 30 0.79 -9.66 13.39
C LEU A 30 1.29 -9.67 11.94
N ILE A 31 0.54 -10.28 11.02
CA ILE A 31 0.85 -10.31 9.59
C ILE A 31 0.96 -8.89 9.03
N ARG A 32 0.00 -8.00 9.34
CA ARG A 32 0.08 -6.60 8.92
C ARG A 32 1.31 -5.89 9.49
N GLY A 33 1.71 -6.21 10.72
CA GLY A 33 2.93 -5.71 11.35
C GLY A 33 4.17 -6.10 10.55
N TYR A 34 4.35 -7.39 10.26
CA TYR A 34 5.50 -7.88 9.48
C TYR A 34 5.52 -7.36 8.04
N VAL A 35 4.37 -7.32 7.38
CA VAL A 35 4.25 -6.77 6.03
C VAL A 35 4.62 -5.28 6.04
N ARG A 36 4.17 -4.52 7.04
CA ARG A 36 4.54 -3.11 7.18
C ARG A 36 6.00 -2.93 7.55
N GLU A 37 6.58 -3.74 8.41
CA GLU A 37 8.00 -3.66 8.75
C GLU A 37 8.88 -3.94 7.52
N ARG A 38 8.50 -4.94 6.71
CA ARG A 38 9.30 -5.36 5.56
C ARG A 38 9.13 -4.48 4.32
N LEU A 39 7.92 -4.00 4.07
CA LEU A 39 7.58 -3.21 2.88
C LEU A 39 7.40 -1.73 3.18
N GLY A 40 7.16 -1.37 4.44
CA GLY A 40 6.98 0.01 4.90
C GLY A 40 8.30 0.70 5.15
N GLY A 41 9.21 0.63 4.16
CA GLY A 41 10.04 1.81 3.92
C GLY A 41 9.11 3.02 3.81
N GLU A 42 9.58 4.19 4.26
CA GLU A 42 8.86 5.46 4.13
C GLU A 42 8.15 5.45 2.78
N ARG A 43 6.82 5.52 2.78
CA ARG A 43 6.11 5.80 1.53
C ARG A 43 6.77 7.07 1.06
N ALA A 44 7.57 7.00 -0.01
CA ALA A 44 8.23 8.16 -0.55
C ALA A 44 7.11 9.17 -0.73
N VAL A 45 7.15 10.23 0.08
CA VAL A 45 6.28 11.38 -0.13
C VAL A 45 6.60 11.79 -1.54
N ASP A 46 5.61 11.70 -2.44
CA ASP A 46 5.83 12.14 -3.80
C ASP A 46 6.11 13.64 -3.69
N PRO A 47 7.32 14.13 -4.00
CA PRO A 47 7.60 15.56 -3.91
C PRO A 47 6.69 16.39 -4.82
N LEU A 48 6.00 15.74 -5.77
CA LEU A 48 5.03 16.37 -6.66
C LEU A 48 3.59 16.36 -6.12
N ASP A 49 3.30 15.68 -4.99
CA ASP A 49 1.97 15.73 -4.36
C ASP A 49 1.58 17.18 -4.00
N GLU A 50 2.56 18.02 -3.62
CA GLU A 50 2.35 19.44 -3.32
C GLU A 50 2.06 20.28 -4.57
N CYS A 51 2.43 19.80 -5.76
CA CYS A 51 2.18 20.48 -7.03
C CYS A 51 0.79 20.18 -7.60
N VAL A 52 0.05 19.22 -7.04
CA VAL A 52 -1.29 18.86 -7.52
C VAL A 52 -2.25 20.01 -7.23
N GLY A 53 -2.75 20.64 -8.29
CA GLY A 53 -3.67 21.78 -8.20
C GLY A 53 -2.98 23.15 -8.07
N ASP A 54 -1.66 23.23 -8.26
CA ASP A 54 -0.91 24.50 -8.27
C ASP A 54 -1.18 25.34 -9.53
N ILE A 55 -1.78 24.72 -10.56
CA ILE A 55 -2.23 25.38 -11.78
C ILE A 55 -3.76 25.34 -11.81
N ASP A 56 -4.39 26.52 -11.79
CA ASP A 56 -5.85 26.71 -11.82
C ASP A 56 -6.40 26.85 -13.26
N ASP A 57 -5.61 26.43 -14.26
CA ASP A 57 -6.03 26.38 -15.65
C ASP A 57 -6.68 25.03 -15.96
N GLU A 58 -7.74 25.06 -16.75
CA GLU A 58 -8.40 23.85 -17.23
C GLU A 58 -7.49 23.14 -18.26
N ALA A 59 -7.36 21.81 -18.12
CA ALA A 59 -6.54 21.05 -19.05
C ALA A 59 -7.15 21.12 -20.47
N GLY A 60 -6.36 21.63 -21.42
CA GLY A 60 -6.73 21.61 -22.83
C GLY A 60 -6.75 20.19 -23.40
N ASP A 61 -7.38 20.03 -24.56
CA ASP A 61 -7.38 18.75 -25.26
C ASP A 61 -5.96 18.41 -25.76
N ILE A 62 -5.48 17.22 -25.43
CA ILE A 62 -4.17 16.74 -25.86
C ILE A 62 -4.15 16.54 -27.38
N ASP A 63 -5.28 16.17 -27.97
CA ASP A 63 -5.36 15.89 -29.40
C ASP A 63 -5.27 17.19 -30.22
N ASP A 64 -5.80 18.31 -29.71
CA ASP A 64 -5.65 19.63 -30.32
C ASP A 64 -4.19 20.09 -30.34
N VAL A 65 -3.41 19.76 -29.30
CA VAL A 65 -1.99 20.14 -29.20
C VAL A 65 -1.09 19.24 -30.03
N VAL A 66 -1.36 17.93 -30.05
CA VAL A 66 -0.49 16.93 -30.69
C VAL A 66 -0.85 16.74 -32.16
N TYR A 67 -2.14 16.72 -32.50
CA TYR A 67 -2.64 16.41 -33.84
C TYR A 67 -3.20 17.63 -34.58
N GLY A 68 -3.53 18.72 -33.87
CA GLY A 68 -3.90 19.99 -34.52
C GLY A 68 -5.26 19.98 -35.20
N THR A 69 -6.19 19.11 -34.76
CA THR A 69 -7.50 18.70 -35.33
C THR A 69 -7.47 17.39 -36.12
#